data_AF-A0A938SC85-F1
#
_entry.id   AF-A0A938SC85-F1
#
_cell.length_a   1.000
_cell.length_b   1.000
_cell.length_c   1.000
_cell.angle_alpha   90.00
_cell.angle_beta   90.00
_cell.angle_gamma   90.00
#
_symmetry.space_group_name_H-M   'P 1'
#
loop_
_entity.id
_entity.type
_entity.pdbx_description
1 polymer ?
#
loop_
_entity_poly.entity_id
_entity_poly.type
_entity_poly.pdbx_seq_one_letter_code
_entity_poly.pdbx_strand_id
1 'polypeptide(L)'
;DAAGAFHTYRVQIRGADIQVWADEKLLLDGAGKFTTAAQHRRNQIGFGCGSSAATGEAIWQFVRFQGGKMEKPMVTTPNVPGLGVQMGETQTIVPGGRYMSMFKFNDGSIVVGGKRSADAGKTWQSAPGFHVGAFQFPDGEIVQLGFSTKKTEREGYFASRLVRSTDNGKTVKSEPTVVHVPEGTGGTGDNGKPFEGPVFDHAIVPLRDGSLLAAMYGQFKTDRVLIPTMPVEWQCFKYRTFVVRSTDRGKTWDYLATVAYDPSVGLESFCEADLLALPDGEILCFMRTGGSGGQFTPLYLSRSKDDGETWSKPEPMADRGVWPNSCRMKNGVIACAYGRPGNWLAFSLDDGRTWTGHFCFYDGPTTSYNSVEEVAPDTLLVVYDCQRLDETGNLARAVEGVYVTVKRTK
;
A
#
# COMPACT_ATOMS: atom_id res chain seq x y z
N ASP A 1 -0.94 35.73 34.66
CA ASP A 1 -0.73 34.55 35.51
C ASP A 1 -1.89 33.61 35.24
N ALA A 2 -1.60 32.35 34.89
CA ALA A 2 -2.61 31.34 34.55
C ALA A 2 -2.75 30.26 35.63
N ALA A 3 -2.11 30.43 36.79
CA ALA A 3 -2.00 29.40 37.82
C ALA A 3 -3.25 29.25 38.71
N GLY A 4 -4.18 30.21 38.70
CA GLY A 4 -5.28 30.29 39.68
C GLY A 4 -6.70 30.07 39.14
N ALA A 5 -6.89 29.97 37.82
CA ALA A 5 -8.21 29.84 37.21
C ALA A 5 -8.14 29.18 35.82
N PHE A 6 -9.26 28.64 35.35
CA PHE A 6 -9.41 28.26 33.95
C PHE A 6 -9.53 29.51 33.07
N HIS A 7 -8.77 29.52 31.97
CA HIS A 7 -8.80 30.56 30.95
C HIS A 7 -9.14 29.93 29.60
N THR A 8 -9.87 30.66 28.75
CA THR A 8 -10.13 30.22 27.38
C THR A 8 -9.02 30.72 26.48
N TYR A 9 -8.15 29.79 26.03
CA TYR A 9 -7.14 30.08 25.03
C TYR A 9 -7.68 29.80 23.63
N ARG A 10 -7.54 30.77 22.72
CA ARG A 10 -7.77 30.59 21.29
C ARG A 10 -6.44 30.71 20.57
N VAL A 11 -6.09 29.74 19.74
CA VAL A 11 -4.94 29.81 18.82
C VAL A 11 -5.49 29.76 17.40
N GLN A 12 -5.19 30.77 16.60
CA GLN A 12 -5.58 30.83 15.19
C GLN A 12 -4.33 30.80 14.34
N ILE A 13 -4.27 29.87 13.40
CA ILE A 13 -3.18 29.74 12.44
C ILE A 13 -3.74 29.89 11.03
N ARG A 14 -3.13 30.76 10.22
CA ARG A 14 -3.46 30.95 8.80
C ARG A 14 -2.17 31.06 8.00
N GLY A 15 -1.86 30.04 7.20
CA GLY A 15 -0.58 29.99 6.48
C GLY A 15 0.60 30.00 7.45
N ALA A 16 1.46 31.03 7.36
CA ALA A 16 2.58 31.25 8.26
C ALA A 16 2.25 32.12 9.49
N ASP A 17 1.02 32.66 9.57
CA ASP A 17 0.61 33.57 10.63
C ASP A 17 -0.01 32.82 11.81
N ILE A 18 0.32 33.26 13.02
CA ILE A 18 -0.26 32.74 14.27
C ILE A 18 -0.75 33.90 15.14
N GLN A 19 -1.91 33.72 15.76
CA GLN A 19 -2.43 34.62 16.77
C GLN A 19 -2.88 33.81 17.99
N VAL A 20 -2.64 34.34 19.19
CA VAL A 20 -3.02 33.71 20.46
C VAL A 20 -3.82 34.70 21.29
N TRP A 21 -4.98 34.27 21.77
CA TRP A 21 -5.83 35.01 22.69
C TRP A 21 -6.00 34.23 23.99
N ALA A 22 -6.19 34.94 25.10
CA ALA A 22 -6.71 34.40 26.34
C ALA A 22 -7.87 35.27 26.81
N ASP A 23 -9.03 34.66 27.07
CA ASP A 23 -10.25 35.35 27.49
C ASP A 23 -10.58 36.57 26.60
N GLU A 24 -10.57 36.32 25.28
CA GLU A 24 -10.77 37.30 24.20
C GLU A 24 -9.72 38.41 24.10
N LYS A 25 -8.74 38.47 25.00
CA LYS A 25 -7.60 39.39 24.89
C LYS A 25 -6.53 38.81 23.98
N LEU A 26 -6.16 39.53 22.92
CA LEU A 26 -5.02 39.17 22.08
C LEU A 26 -3.72 39.26 22.88
N LEU A 27 -3.01 38.14 23.00
CA LEU A 27 -1.74 38.02 23.71
C LEU A 27 -0.54 37.99 22.77
N LEU A 28 -0.71 37.36 21.60
CA LEU A 28 0.34 37.25 20.59
C LEU A 28 -0.25 37.51 19.20
N ASP A 29 0.34 38.47 18.49
CA ASP A 29 0.07 38.73 17.09
C ASP A 29 1.31 38.43 16.25
N GLY A 30 1.29 37.30 15.57
CA GLY A 30 2.40 36.72 14.82
C GLY A 30 2.39 37.00 13.32
N ALA A 31 1.44 37.80 12.82
CA ALA A 31 1.28 38.05 11.40
C ALA A 31 2.60 38.58 10.78
N GLY A 32 3.15 37.86 9.81
CA GLY A 32 4.41 38.17 9.13
C GLY A 32 5.68 38.07 9.98
N LYS A 33 5.60 37.56 11.23
CA LYS A 33 6.74 37.54 12.17
C LYS A 33 7.46 36.20 12.22
N PHE A 34 6.82 35.10 11.83
CA PHE A 34 7.37 33.75 11.87
C PHE A 34 7.86 33.28 10.50
N THR A 35 8.84 33.99 9.95
CA THR A 35 9.34 33.79 8.57
C THR A 35 10.41 32.72 8.42
N THR A 36 10.89 32.15 9.53
CA THR A 36 11.93 31.11 9.52
C THR A 36 11.31 29.71 9.57
N ALA A 37 11.81 28.78 8.76
CA ALA A 37 11.33 27.40 8.76
C ALA A 37 11.53 26.72 10.12
N ALA A 38 10.54 25.93 10.55
CA ALA A 38 10.62 25.18 11.79
C ALA A 38 11.78 24.18 11.77
N GLN A 39 12.52 24.08 12.88
CA GLN A 39 13.55 23.06 13.06
C GLN A 39 12.95 21.67 12.86
N HIS A 40 13.64 20.82 12.09
CA HIS A 40 13.21 19.46 11.75
C HIS A 40 11.83 19.35 11.09
N ARG A 41 11.33 20.41 10.43
CA ARG A 41 10.02 20.43 9.76
C ARG A 41 8.84 20.05 10.66
N ARG A 42 8.94 20.33 11.97
CA ARG A 42 7.83 20.08 12.90
C ARG A 42 6.63 20.95 12.53
N ASN A 43 5.53 20.32 12.10
CA ASN A 43 4.24 20.97 11.87
C ASN A 43 3.22 20.40 12.86
N GLN A 44 3.38 20.74 14.14
CA GLN A 44 2.55 20.22 15.22
C GLN A 44 2.16 21.33 16.19
N ILE A 45 0.97 21.22 16.76
CA ILE A 45 0.53 22.02 17.91
C ILE A 45 0.50 21.07 19.10
N GLY A 46 1.19 21.42 20.18
CA GLY A 46 1.18 20.69 21.45
C GLY A 46 0.61 21.56 22.56
N PHE A 47 -0.09 20.94 23.51
CA PHE A 47 -0.61 21.57 24.70
C PHE A 47 0.02 20.89 25.93
N GLY A 48 0.65 21.65 26.84
CA GLY A 48 1.30 21.11 28.05
C GLY A 48 2.73 21.59 28.25
N CYS A 49 3.56 20.78 28.92
CA CYS A 49 4.96 21.10 29.20
C CYS A 49 5.84 20.85 27.96
N GLY A 50 6.52 21.89 27.46
CA GLY A 50 7.42 21.84 26.31
C GLY A 50 8.92 21.75 26.66
N SER A 51 9.27 21.51 27.93
CA SER A 51 10.66 21.41 28.40
C SER A 51 10.94 20.03 28.98
N SER A 52 11.97 19.36 28.47
CA SER A 52 12.35 18.00 28.89
C SER A 52 12.75 17.88 30.37
N ALA A 53 13.11 18.99 31.03
CA ALA A 53 13.56 19.00 32.43
C ALA A 53 12.51 19.54 33.42
N ALA A 54 11.36 20.03 32.94
CA ALA A 54 10.38 20.67 33.80
C ALA A 54 9.26 19.70 34.20
N THR A 55 9.06 19.54 35.51
CA THR A 55 7.94 18.80 36.10
C THR A 55 6.80 19.76 36.44
N GLY A 56 5.60 19.48 35.94
CA GLY A 56 4.40 20.24 36.24
C GLY A 56 3.16 19.61 35.62
N GLU A 57 1.98 19.96 36.13
CA GLU A 57 0.69 19.48 35.62
C GLU A 57 -0.04 20.64 34.92
N ALA A 58 -0.68 20.33 33.79
CA ALA A 58 -1.59 21.25 33.10
C ALA A 58 -2.97 20.60 33.02
N ILE A 59 -3.96 21.23 33.65
CA ILE A 59 -5.34 20.73 33.69
C ILE A 59 -6.14 21.42 32.59
N TRP A 60 -6.83 20.64 31.77
CA TRP A 60 -7.66 21.14 30.67
C TRP A 60 -9.11 20.71 30.88
N GLN A 61 -10.04 21.66 30.88
CA GLN A 61 -11.47 21.33 30.96
C GLN A 61 -11.99 20.81 29.60
N PHE A 62 -11.51 21.40 28.50
CA PHE A 62 -11.79 20.95 27.14
C PHE A 62 -10.69 21.44 26.20
N VAL A 63 -10.51 20.74 25.08
CA VAL A 63 -9.72 21.20 23.93
C VAL A 63 -10.60 21.05 22.70
N ARG A 64 -10.69 22.11 21.88
CA ARG A 64 -11.41 22.09 20.61
C ARG A 64 -10.49 22.59 19.51
N PHE A 65 -10.57 21.94 18.36
CA PHE A 65 -9.86 22.32 17.16
C PHE A 65 -10.88 22.49 16.02
N GLN A 66 -10.71 23.54 15.22
CA GLN A 66 -11.43 23.72 13.97
C GLN A 66 -10.40 24.00 12.88
N GLY A 67 -10.19 23.03 12.00
CA GLY A 67 -9.40 23.25 10.80
C GLY A 67 -10.20 24.02 9.76
N GLY A 68 -9.56 24.94 9.05
CA GLY A 68 -10.15 25.57 7.87
C GLY A 68 -10.37 24.57 6.74
N LYS A 69 -11.14 24.97 5.72
CA LYS A 69 -11.26 24.23 4.46
C LYS A 69 -9.86 24.13 3.84
N MET A 70 -9.23 22.96 3.93
CA MET A 70 -7.97 22.68 3.24
C MET A 70 -8.27 22.76 1.75
N GLU A 71 -7.59 23.65 1.02
CA GLU A 71 -7.58 23.57 -0.43
C GLU A 71 -7.08 22.17 -0.79
N LYS A 72 -7.85 21.43 -1.60
CA LYS A 72 -7.40 20.14 -2.10
C LYS A 72 -6.10 20.41 -2.87
N PRO A 73 -4.98 19.74 -2.53
CA PRO A 73 -3.77 19.82 -3.33
C PRO A 73 -4.16 19.58 -4.80
N MET A 74 -3.88 20.54 -5.67
CA MET A 74 -4.06 20.32 -7.09
C MET A 74 -3.00 19.31 -7.51
N VAL A 75 -3.44 18.08 -7.72
CA VAL A 75 -2.64 17.06 -8.38
C VAL A 75 -2.40 17.55 -9.80
N THR A 76 -1.18 17.99 -10.09
CA THR A 76 -0.79 18.35 -11.45
C THR A 76 -0.63 17.05 -12.22
N THR A 77 -1.51 16.82 -13.20
CA THR A 77 -1.37 15.65 -14.08
C THR A 77 -0.12 15.87 -14.94
N PRO A 78 0.87 14.96 -14.91
CA PRO A 78 2.10 15.15 -15.65
C PRO A 78 1.87 15.07 -17.15
N ASN A 79 2.69 15.78 -17.93
CA ASN A 79 2.86 15.44 -19.34
C ASN A 79 3.70 14.16 -19.44
N VAL A 80 3.09 13.08 -19.91
CA VAL A 80 3.76 11.78 -20.04
C VAL A 80 4.00 11.52 -21.53
N PRO A 81 5.25 11.52 -22.01
CA PRO A 81 5.55 11.28 -23.42
C PRO A 81 4.87 10.02 -23.95
N GLY A 82 4.11 10.14 -25.04
CA GLY A 82 3.38 9.04 -25.66
C GLY A 82 2.02 8.71 -25.02
N LEU A 83 1.61 9.40 -23.94
CA LEU A 83 0.34 9.18 -23.26
C LEU A 83 -0.42 10.48 -23.00
N GLY A 84 -1.72 10.45 -23.26
CA GLY A 84 -2.70 11.40 -22.75
C GLY A 84 -3.22 10.86 -21.42
N VAL A 85 -2.76 11.45 -20.31
CA VAL A 85 -3.20 11.11 -18.96
C VAL A 85 -4.14 12.21 -18.47
N GLN A 86 -5.32 11.82 -17.97
CA GLN A 86 -6.29 12.75 -17.40
C GLN A 86 -6.86 12.20 -16.10
N MET A 87 -6.68 12.95 -15.01
CA MET A 87 -7.33 12.67 -13.74
C MET A 87 -8.84 12.96 -13.85
N GLY A 88 -9.65 12.00 -13.43
CA GLY A 88 -11.10 12.09 -13.39
C GLY A 88 -11.62 12.36 -11.99
N GLU A 89 -12.89 11.99 -11.77
CA GLU A 89 -13.56 12.15 -10.49
C GLU A 89 -12.91 11.27 -9.41
N THR A 90 -12.95 11.76 -8.17
CA THR A 90 -12.63 10.97 -6.97
C THR A 90 -13.90 10.78 -6.16
N GLN A 91 -14.19 9.53 -5.78
CA GLN A 91 -15.35 9.19 -4.95
C GLN A 91 -14.92 8.48 -3.67
N THR A 92 -15.72 8.63 -2.62
CA THR A 92 -15.59 7.80 -1.41
C THR A 92 -16.28 6.46 -1.64
N ILE A 93 -15.55 5.35 -1.48
CA ILE A 93 -16.08 3.99 -1.62
C ILE A 93 -16.46 3.42 -0.26
N VAL A 94 -15.53 3.50 0.71
CA VAL A 94 -15.74 2.98 2.08
C VAL A 94 -15.46 4.08 3.10
N PRO A 95 -16.49 4.78 3.60
CA PRO A 95 -16.34 5.72 4.71
C PRO A 95 -15.75 5.03 5.94
N GLY A 96 -14.78 5.66 6.60
CA GLY A 96 -14.07 5.10 7.76
C GLY A 96 -13.08 3.97 7.43
N GLY A 97 -13.04 3.51 6.17
CA GLY A 97 -12.15 2.45 5.72
C GLY A 97 -10.68 2.84 5.77
N ARG A 98 -9.82 1.84 5.93
CA ARG A 98 -8.36 1.96 5.87
C ARG A 98 -7.81 0.67 5.28
N TYR A 99 -6.81 0.78 4.41
CA TYR A 99 -6.08 -0.37 3.87
C TYR A 99 -7.01 -1.43 3.26
N MET A 100 -7.63 -1.08 2.15
CA MET A 100 -8.54 -1.96 1.41
C MET A 100 -8.11 -2.01 -0.04
N SER A 101 -7.80 -3.20 -0.51
CA SER A 101 -7.41 -3.43 -1.90
C SER A 101 -8.63 -3.70 -2.79
N MET A 102 -8.42 -3.56 -4.09
CA MET A 102 -9.38 -3.89 -5.13
C MET A 102 -9.13 -5.29 -5.69
N PHE A 103 -10.20 -5.97 -6.11
CA PHE A 103 -10.12 -7.14 -6.96
C PHE A 103 -11.12 -7.01 -8.10
N LYS A 104 -10.70 -7.34 -9.33
CA LYS A 104 -11.53 -7.30 -10.53
C LYS A 104 -11.88 -8.72 -10.98
N PHE A 105 -13.18 -8.97 -11.15
CA PHE A 105 -13.71 -10.23 -11.64
C PHE A 105 -13.64 -10.30 -13.17
N ASN A 106 -13.68 -11.52 -13.71
CA ASN A 106 -13.67 -11.79 -15.16
C ASN A 106 -14.87 -11.17 -15.90
N ASP A 107 -15.99 -10.96 -15.20
CA ASP A 107 -17.17 -10.26 -15.75
C ASP A 107 -17.03 -8.73 -15.81
N GLY A 108 -15.90 -8.20 -15.34
CA GLY A 108 -15.59 -6.76 -15.30
C GLY A 108 -16.11 -6.03 -14.05
N SER A 109 -16.88 -6.69 -13.20
CA SER A 109 -17.23 -6.13 -11.89
C SER A 109 -15.99 -6.06 -10.99
N ILE A 110 -16.04 -5.21 -9.97
CA ILE A 110 -14.93 -4.98 -9.03
C ILE A 110 -15.44 -5.02 -7.59
N VAL A 111 -14.57 -5.38 -6.66
CA VAL A 111 -14.83 -5.29 -5.21
C VAL A 111 -13.72 -4.53 -4.49
N VAL A 112 -14.10 -3.71 -3.52
CA VAL A 112 -13.22 -2.94 -2.64
C VAL A 112 -13.79 -2.99 -1.22
N GLY A 113 -13.05 -3.56 -0.27
CA GLY A 113 -13.43 -3.50 1.15
C GLY A 113 -14.85 -4.00 1.47
N GLY A 114 -15.31 -5.07 0.81
CA GLY A 114 -16.66 -5.61 0.98
C GLY A 114 -17.76 -4.83 0.26
N LYS A 115 -17.39 -3.96 -0.69
CA LYS A 115 -18.30 -3.24 -1.58
C LYS A 115 -18.04 -3.69 -3.02
N ARG A 116 -19.06 -4.18 -3.72
CA ARG A 116 -18.97 -4.57 -5.14
C ARG A 116 -19.65 -3.56 -6.03
N SER A 117 -19.05 -3.30 -7.18
CA SER A 117 -19.60 -2.50 -8.27
C SER A 117 -19.66 -3.30 -9.55
N ALA A 118 -20.76 -3.20 -10.29
CA ALA A 118 -20.96 -3.80 -11.61
C ALA A 118 -20.95 -2.76 -12.75
N ASP A 119 -20.69 -1.49 -12.44
CA ASP A 119 -20.80 -0.35 -13.34
C ASP A 119 -19.52 0.50 -13.37
N ALA A 120 -18.38 -0.20 -13.38
CA ALA A 120 -17.03 0.39 -13.40
C ALA A 120 -16.71 1.29 -12.19
N GLY A 121 -17.26 0.95 -11.02
CA GLY A 121 -17.02 1.67 -9.77
C GLY A 121 -17.99 2.81 -9.48
N LYS A 122 -19.05 3.03 -10.28
CA LYS A 122 -19.95 4.18 -10.09
C LYS A 122 -20.94 3.98 -8.94
N THR A 123 -21.44 2.77 -8.75
CA THR A 123 -22.33 2.41 -7.64
C THR A 123 -21.83 1.16 -6.92
N TRP A 124 -22.14 1.09 -5.62
CA TRP A 124 -21.57 0.09 -4.72
C TRP A 124 -22.62 -0.59 -3.87
N GLN A 125 -22.55 -1.91 -3.77
CA GLN A 125 -23.42 -2.75 -2.95
C GLN A 125 -22.59 -3.62 -2.02
N SER A 126 -23.13 -4.01 -0.87
CA SER A 126 -22.42 -4.91 0.05
C SER A 126 -22.20 -6.29 -0.58
N ALA A 127 -20.99 -6.82 -0.44
CA ALA A 127 -20.59 -8.12 -0.96
C ALA A 127 -19.44 -8.71 -0.13
N PRO A 128 -19.14 -10.02 -0.23
CA PRO A 128 -17.89 -10.56 0.27
C PRO A 128 -16.69 -9.82 -0.33
N GLY A 129 -15.70 -9.54 0.52
CA GLY A 129 -14.47 -8.84 0.10
C GLY A 129 -13.45 -9.81 -0.47
N PHE A 130 -12.74 -9.35 -1.50
CA PHE A 130 -11.51 -9.97 -2.01
C PHE A 130 -10.40 -8.91 -2.01
N HIS A 131 -9.15 -9.33 -1.96
CA HIS A 131 -7.98 -8.46 -2.05
C HIS A 131 -7.19 -8.73 -3.34
N VAL A 132 -6.18 -7.90 -3.62
CA VAL A 132 -5.32 -8.00 -4.83
C VAL A 132 -4.76 -9.40 -5.06
N GLY A 133 -4.45 -10.14 -3.98
CA GLY A 133 -3.93 -11.52 -4.05
C GLY A 133 -4.95 -12.61 -4.40
N ALA A 134 -6.16 -12.27 -4.81
CA ALA A 134 -7.12 -13.23 -5.33
C ALA A 134 -6.86 -13.52 -6.82
N PHE A 135 -7.22 -14.72 -7.26
CA PHE A 135 -7.15 -15.13 -8.66
C PHE A 135 -8.45 -15.80 -9.07
N GLN A 136 -8.99 -15.45 -10.25
CA GLN A 136 -10.16 -16.11 -10.83
C GLN A 136 -9.78 -16.94 -12.05
N PHE A 137 -10.02 -18.24 -11.96
CA PHE A 137 -9.82 -19.18 -13.05
C PHE A 137 -10.78 -18.89 -14.22
N PRO A 138 -10.44 -19.32 -15.45
CA PRO A 138 -11.34 -19.21 -16.61
C PRO A 138 -12.70 -19.90 -16.42
N ASP A 139 -12.77 -20.94 -15.59
CA ASP A 139 -14.02 -21.64 -15.23
C ASP A 139 -14.87 -20.90 -14.19
N GLY A 140 -14.40 -19.74 -13.70
CA GLY A 140 -15.12 -18.85 -12.80
C GLY A 140 -14.84 -19.06 -11.32
N GLU A 141 -14.12 -20.12 -10.92
CA GLU A 141 -13.69 -20.29 -9.54
C GLU A 141 -12.69 -19.20 -9.13
N ILE A 142 -12.82 -18.71 -7.90
CA ILE A 142 -11.91 -17.74 -7.30
C ILE A 142 -11.18 -18.41 -6.13
N VAL A 143 -9.88 -18.18 -6.05
CA VAL A 143 -9.03 -18.56 -4.93
C VAL A 143 -8.34 -17.32 -4.35
N GLN A 144 -8.15 -17.29 -3.04
CA GLN A 144 -7.43 -16.22 -2.35
C GLN A 144 -6.72 -16.77 -1.12
N LEU A 145 -5.44 -16.44 -0.97
CA LEU A 145 -4.62 -16.87 0.16
C LEU A 145 -4.70 -15.88 1.31
N GLY A 146 -4.68 -16.39 2.55
CA GLY A 146 -4.47 -15.57 3.73
C GLY A 146 -3.02 -15.10 3.81
N PHE A 147 -2.83 -13.85 4.24
CA PHE A 147 -1.52 -13.22 4.40
C PHE A 147 -0.56 -14.03 5.29
N SER A 148 -0.96 -14.30 6.55
CA SER A 148 -0.09 -14.98 7.52
C SER A 148 -0.12 -16.49 7.40
N THR A 149 1.05 -17.12 7.59
CA THR A 149 1.17 -18.57 7.75
C THR A 149 1.40 -18.98 9.21
N LYS A 150 1.10 -20.24 9.51
CA LYS A 150 1.27 -20.90 10.82
C LYS A 150 2.18 -22.10 10.67
N LYS A 151 3.03 -22.38 11.66
CA LYS A 151 3.87 -23.58 11.62
C LYS A 151 2.99 -24.83 11.70
N THR A 152 3.38 -25.86 10.96
CA THR A 152 2.85 -27.21 11.15
C THR A 152 3.81 -28.03 12.02
N GLU A 153 3.43 -29.26 12.33
CA GLU A 153 4.31 -30.21 13.03
C GLU A 153 5.51 -30.65 12.19
N ARG A 154 5.45 -30.49 10.86
CA ARG A 154 6.51 -30.87 9.94
C ARG A 154 7.43 -29.67 9.67
N GLU A 155 8.73 -29.85 9.88
CA GLU A 155 9.73 -28.81 9.59
C GLU A 155 9.65 -28.38 8.12
N GLY A 156 9.73 -27.05 7.88
CA GLY A 156 9.63 -26.46 6.55
C GLY A 156 8.21 -26.38 6.00
N TYR A 157 7.20 -26.87 6.71
CA TYR A 157 5.80 -26.81 6.30
C TYR A 157 5.01 -25.80 7.15
N PHE A 158 4.26 -24.97 6.46
CA PHE A 158 3.37 -23.97 7.05
C PHE A 158 1.95 -24.14 6.51
N ALA A 159 0.97 -23.64 7.25
CA ALA A 159 -0.43 -23.62 6.83
C ALA A 159 -0.94 -22.18 6.75
N SER A 160 -1.80 -21.91 5.78
CA SER A 160 -2.56 -20.67 5.68
C SER A 160 -4.03 -20.98 5.38
N ARG A 161 -4.85 -19.93 5.31
CA ARG A 161 -6.24 -20.01 4.90
C ARG A 161 -6.33 -19.85 3.38
N LEU A 162 -7.00 -20.78 2.71
CA LEU A 162 -7.45 -20.66 1.33
C LEU A 162 -8.93 -20.32 1.32
N VAL A 163 -9.27 -19.15 0.76
CA VAL A 163 -10.64 -18.74 0.50
C VAL A 163 -11.01 -19.16 -0.92
N ARG A 164 -12.21 -19.72 -1.08
CA ARG A 164 -12.77 -20.15 -2.37
C ARG A 164 -14.14 -19.57 -2.62
N SER A 165 -14.45 -19.30 -3.89
CA SER A 165 -15.81 -19.00 -4.36
C SER A 165 -16.03 -19.60 -5.74
N THR A 166 -17.17 -20.24 -5.96
CA THR A 166 -17.57 -20.84 -7.26
C THR A 166 -18.84 -20.21 -7.83
N ASP A 167 -19.32 -19.12 -7.22
CA ASP A 167 -20.54 -18.41 -7.57
C ASP A 167 -20.27 -16.94 -7.88
N ASN A 168 -19.09 -16.68 -8.47
CA ASN A 168 -18.62 -15.35 -8.83
C ASN A 168 -18.54 -14.40 -7.62
N GLY A 169 -18.00 -14.88 -6.49
CA GLY A 169 -17.76 -14.10 -5.29
C GLY A 169 -18.99 -13.78 -4.44
N LYS A 170 -20.15 -14.42 -4.69
CA LYS A 170 -21.37 -14.17 -3.91
C LYS A 170 -21.32 -14.85 -2.55
N THR A 171 -20.73 -16.04 -2.48
CA THR A 171 -20.43 -16.75 -1.24
C THR A 171 -18.98 -17.19 -1.21
N VAL A 172 -18.44 -17.32 -0.01
CA VAL A 172 -17.07 -17.77 0.22
C VAL A 172 -17.02 -18.93 1.19
N LYS A 173 -16.12 -19.88 0.93
CA LYS A 173 -15.74 -20.94 1.86
C LYS A 173 -14.26 -20.80 2.17
N SER A 174 -13.85 -21.30 3.34
CA SER A 174 -12.44 -21.33 3.72
C SER A 174 -12.03 -22.75 4.03
N GLU A 175 -10.87 -23.13 3.53
CA GLU A 175 -10.20 -24.40 3.82
C GLU A 175 -8.71 -24.14 4.11
N PRO A 176 -7.99 -25.08 4.76
CA PRO A 176 -6.55 -24.97 4.91
C PRO A 176 -5.84 -25.12 3.56
N THR A 177 -4.74 -24.40 3.39
CA THR A 177 -3.71 -24.67 2.39
C THR A 177 -2.38 -24.91 3.08
N VAL A 178 -1.55 -25.75 2.47
CA VAL A 178 -0.23 -26.11 2.99
C VAL A 178 0.83 -25.58 2.05
N VAL A 179 1.86 -24.94 2.61
CA VAL A 179 3.01 -24.44 1.87
C VAL A 179 4.30 -25.04 2.43
N HIS A 180 5.14 -25.53 1.53
CA HIS A 180 6.42 -26.13 1.84
C HIS A 180 7.55 -25.16 1.42
N VAL A 181 8.22 -24.60 2.41
CA VAL A 181 9.40 -23.74 2.25
C VAL A 181 10.49 -24.29 3.16
N PRO A 182 11.35 -25.22 2.67
CA PRO A 182 12.27 -25.99 3.51
C PRO A 182 13.14 -25.13 4.44
N GLU A 183 13.62 -24.01 3.91
CA GLU A 183 14.51 -23.08 4.62
C GLU A 183 13.76 -21.89 5.23
N GLY A 184 12.45 -21.79 5.04
CA GLY A 184 11.63 -20.70 5.53
C GLY A 184 11.56 -20.69 7.06
N THR A 185 11.57 -19.50 7.64
CA THR A 185 11.42 -19.31 9.09
C THR A 185 10.35 -18.28 9.40
N GLY A 186 9.86 -18.31 10.63
CA GLY A 186 9.20 -17.15 11.23
C GLY A 186 10.19 -16.03 11.54
N GLY A 187 9.70 -14.99 12.20
CA GLY A 187 10.48 -13.80 12.52
C GLY A 187 9.65 -12.77 13.26
N THR A 188 10.10 -11.52 13.24
CA THR A 188 9.41 -10.38 13.87
C THR A 188 9.13 -9.32 12.81
N GLY A 189 7.90 -8.82 12.77
CA GLY A 189 7.48 -7.79 11.84
C GLY A 189 7.94 -6.38 12.25
N ASP A 190 7.67 -5.41 11.39
CA ASP A 190 7.96 -3.98 11.60
C ASP A 190 7.15 -3.32 12.75
N ASN A 191 6.21 -4.06 13.33
CA ASN A 191 5.43 -3.69 14.51
C ASN A 191 5.92 -4.38 15.79
N GLY A 192 7.05 -5.08 15.74
CA GLY A 192 7.61 -5.84 16.86
C GLY A 192 6.87 -7.13 17.20
N LYS A 193 5.85 -7.53 16.43
CA LYS A 193 5.09 -8.76 16.68
C LYS A 193 5.70 -9.94 15.93
N PRO A 194 5.72 -11.14 16.56
CA PRO A 194 6.23 -12.33 15.92
C PRO A 194 5.25 -12.86 14.86
N PHE A 195 5.79 -13.49 13.83
CA PHE A 195 5.07 -14.34 12.87
C PHE A 195 5.76 -15.70 12.78
N GLU A 196 4.96 -16.74 12.48
CA GLU A 196 5.41 -18.12 12.60
C GLU A 196 6.12 -18.65 11.34
N GLY A 197 5.83 -18.06 10.18
CA GLY A 197 6.45 -18.41 8.91
C GLY A 197 6.40 -17.27 7.89
N PRO A 198 6.96 -17.48 6.70
CA PRO A 198 6.86 -16.53 5.60
C PRO A 198 5.41 -16.23 5.24
N VAL A 199 5.13 -15.07 4.66
CA VAL A 199 3.78 -14.59 4.37
C VAL A 199 3.51 -14.53 2.87
N PHE A 200 2.26 -14.76 2.49
CA PHE A 200 1.77 -14.50 1.13
C PHE A 200 1.46 -13.02 0.98
N ASP A 201 1.72 -12.43 -0.18
CA ASP A 201 1.31 -11.05 -0.46
C ASP A 201 1.00 -10.77 -1.95
N HIS A 202 0.19 -9.73 -2.17
CA HIS A 202 -0.25 -9.12 -3.45
C HIS A 202 -0.84 -9.98 -4.54
N ALA A 203 -0.20 -11.01 -5.07
CA ALA A 203 -0.59 -11.55 -6.37
C ALA A 203 -0.39 -13.06 -6.50
N ILE A 204 -1.37 -13.69 -7.14
CA ILE A 204 -1.31 -15.02 -7.72
C ILE A 204 -1.44 -14.85 -9.23
N VAL A 205 -0.51 -15.40 -10.01
CA VAL A 205 -0.56 -15.39 -11.47
C VAL A 205 -0.60 -16.81 -12.02
N PRO A 206 -1.26 -17.05 -13.16
CA PRO A 206 -1.22 -18.35 -13.83
C PRO A 206 0.11 -18.51 -14.57
N LEU A 207 0.62 -19.74 -14.59
CA LEU A 207 1.75 -20.16 -15.42
C LEU A 207 1.26 -20.76 -16.73
N ARG A 208 2.16 -20.93 -17.71
CA ARG A 208 1.82 -21.44 -19.05
C ARG A 208 1.16 -22.83 -19.04
N ASP A 209 1.45 -23.64 -18.04
CA ASP A 209 0.89 -25.00 -17.87
C ASP A 209 -0.45 -25.01 -17.11
N GLY A 210 -0.97 -23.85 -16.71
CA GLY A 210 -2.20 -23.70 -15.94
C GLY A 210 -2.03 -23.87 -14.42
N SER A 211 -0.81 -24.12 -13.94
CA SER A 211 -0.48 -24.04 -12.51
C SER A 211 -0.44 -22.58 -12.04
N LEU A 212 -0.42 -22.37 -10.72
CA LEU A 212 -0.39 -21.04 -10.12
C LEU A 212 0.99 -20.73 -9.55
N LEU A 213 1.40 -19.47 -9.65
CA LEU A 213 2.56 -18.90 -8.98
C LEU A 213 2.09 -17.82 -8.00
N ALA A 214 2.55 -17.88 -6.75
CA ALA A 214 2.26 -16.87 -5.74
C ALA A 214 3.56 -16.27 -5.19
N ALA A 215 3.56 -14.96 -4.96
CA ALA A 215 4.66 -14.29 -4.27
C ALA A 215 4.55 -14.48 -2.76
N MET A 216 5.70 -14.64 -2.13
CA MET A 216 5.86 -14.66 -0.68
C MET A 216 7.08 -13.82 -0.29
N TYR A 217 7.06 -13.35 0.96
CA TYR A 217 8.26 -12.80 1.57
C TYR A 217 8.41 -13.25 3.02
N GLY A 218 9.64 -13.21 3.53
CA GLY A 218 9.97 -13.65 4.87
C GLY A 218 11.48 -13.82 5.03
N GLN A 219 11.89 -14.66 5.97
CA GLN A 219 13.29 -14.99 6.21
C GLN A 219 13.53 -16.46 5.96
N PHE A 220 14.71 -16.78 5.43
CA PHE A 220 15.26 -18.13 5.47
C PHE A 220 16.19 -18.30 6.67
N LYS A 221 16.59 -19.54 6.98
CA LYS A 221 17.51 -19.87 8.09
C LYS A 221 18.81 -19.05 8.08
N THR A 222 19.30 -18.66 6.90
CA THR A 222 20.53 -17.88 6.73
C THR A 222 20.33 -16.37 6.77
N ASP A 223 19.08 -15.89 6.67
CA ASP A 223 18.79 -14.46 6.52
C ASP A 223 18.82 -13.80 7.90
N ARG A 224 20.02 -13.38 8.32
CA ARG A 224 20.31 -12.93 9.70
C ARG A 224 20.86 -11.51 9.79
N VAL A 225 20.73 -10.72 8.72
CA VAL A 225 21.07 -9.29 8.71
C VAL A 225 19.90 -8.49 9.26
N LEU A 226 20.13 -7.70 10.30
CA LEU A 226 19.09 -6.86 10.93
C LEU A 226 18.67 -5.69 10.04
N ILE A 227 17.41 -5.29 10.14
CA ILE A 227 16.90 -4.05 9.57
C ILE A 227 17.43 -2.89 10.44
N PRO A 228 18.24 -1.96 9.89
CA PRO A 228 18.99 -0.99 10.69
C PRO A 228 18.12 0.05 11.41
N THR A 229 16.88 0.24 10.96
CA THR A 229 15.93 1.21 11.54
C THR A 229 15.03 0.60 12.62
N MET A 230 15.16 -0.70 12.91
CA MET A 230 14.33 -1.39 13.89
C MET A 230 15.09 -1.62 15.21
N PRO A 231 14.41 -1.63 16.36
CA PRO A 231 15.02 -2.00 17.63
C PRO A 231 15.70 -3.37 17.55
N VAL A 232 16.93 -3.47 18.06
CA VAL A 232 17.76 -4.69 17.97
C VAL A 232 17.10 -5.86 18.69
N GLU A 233 16.44 -5.57 19.81
CA GLU A 233 15.68 -6.51 20.63
C GLU A 233 14.51 -7.16 19.89
N TRP A 234 14.01 -6.54 18.82
CA TRP A 234 12.96 -7.15 18.00
C TRP A 234 13.51 -8.25 17.10
N GLN A 235 14.83 -8.28 16.86
CA GLN A 235 15.47 -9.21 15.94
C GLN A 235 14.77 -9.22 14.56
N CYS A 236 14.39 -8.04 14.07
CA CYS A 236 13.77 -7.89 12.78
C CYS A 236 14.84 -7.98 11.69
N PHE A 237 14.85 -9.09 10.94
CA PHE A 237 15.83 -9.35 9.89
C PHE A 237 15.31 -8.96 8.51
N LYS A 238 16.23 -8.57 7.62
CA LYS A 238 15.95 -8.25 6.22
C LYS A 238 15.23 -9.39 5.51
N TYR A 239 14.25 -9.03 4.69
CA TYR A 239 13.37 -9.97 4.00
C TYR A 239 13.96 -10.49 2.69
N ARG A 240 13.53 -11.68 2.32
CA ARG A 240 13.69 -12.32 1.02
C ARG A 240 12.34 -12.36 0.34
N THR A 241 12.30 -11.97 -0.94
CA THR A 241 11.15 -12.24 -1.81
C THR A 241 11.41 -13.52 -2.58
N PHE A 242 10.42 -14.41 -2.59
CA PHE A 242 10.47 -15.68 -3.30
C PHE A 242 9.08 -16.05 -3.82
N VAL A 243 9.03 -17.04 -4.69
CA VAL A 243 7.77 -17.54 -5.26
C VAL A 243 7.56 -19.02 -4.94
N VAL A 244 6.30 -19.37 -4.78
CA VAL A 244 5.84 -20.75 -4.59
C VAL A 244 4.87 -21.13 -5.71
N ARG A 245 4.84 -22.42 -6.07
CA ARG A 245 4.00 -22.94 -7.15
C ARG A 245 2.96 -23.92 -6.62
N SER A 246 1.76 -23.87 -7.19
CA SER A 246 0.68 -24.82 -6.92
C SER A 246 0.14 -25.43 -8.20
N THR A 247 0.11 -26.76 -8.26
CA THR A 247 -0.48 -27.52 -9.38
C THR A 247 -1.88 -28.06 -9.06
N ASP A 248 -2.43 -27.75 -7.88
CA ASP A 248 -3.68 -28.30 -7.37
C ASP A 248 -4.69 -27.22 -6.96
N ARG A 249 -4.63 -26.08 -7.65
CA ARG A 249 -5.52 -24.92 -7.48
C ARG A 249 -5.44 -24.34 -6.06
N GLY A 250 -4.22 -24.23 -5.55
CA GLY A 250 -3.89 -23.52 -4.31
C GLY A 250 -4.02 -24.33 -3.04
N LYS A 251 -4.26 -25.65 -3.11
CA LYS A 251 -4.37 -26.49 -1.91
C LYS A 251 -3.00 -26.80 -1.31
N THR A 252 -2.01 -27.04 -2.16
CA THR A 252 -0.61 -27.19 -1.79
C THR A 252 0.27 -26.28 -2.62
N TRP A 253 1.34 -25.79 -1.98
CA TRP A 253 2.32 -24.91 -2.58
C TRP A 253 3.72 -25.38 -2.21
N ASP A 254 4.62 -25.43 -3.19
CA ASP A 254 6.05 -25.72 -2.96
C ASP A 254 6.90 -24.53 -3.36
N TYR A 255 7.94 -24.25 -2.57
CA TYR A 255 8.99 -23.30 -2.94
C TYR A 255 9.52 -23.60 -4.34
N LEU A 256 9.51 -22.58 -5.21
CA LEU A 256 10.02 -22.67 -6.57
C LEU A 256 11.38 -21.99 -6.66
N ALA A 257 11.43 -20.68 -6.39
CA ALA A 257 12.65 -19.89 -6.57
C ALA A 257 12.69 -18.67 -5.66
N THR A 258 13.91 -18.25 -5.31
CA THR A 258 14.16 -16.94 -4.72
C THR A 258 14.14 -15.92 -5.85
N VAL A 259 13.29 -14.90 -5.74
CA VAL A 259 13.29 -13.77 -6.69
C VAL A 259 14.44 -12.84 -6.38
N ALA A 260 14.56 -12.46 -5.10
CA ALA A 260 15.57 -11.50 -4.66
C ALA A 260 15.89 -11.63 -3.17
N TYR A 261 17.18 -11.56 -2.86
CA TYR A 261 17.71 -11.30 -1.53
C TYR A 261 19.06 -10.62 -1.66
N ASP A 262 19.14 -9.38 -1.18
CA ASP A 262 20.41 -8.66 -1.07
C ASP A 262 20.36 -7.79 0.19
N PRO A 263 21.06 -8.18 1.27
CA PRO A 263 21.02 -7.43 2.51
C PRO A 263 21.71 -6.06 2.41
N SER A 264 22.38 -5.72 1.30
CA SER A 264 22.89 -4.37 1.03
C SER A 264 21.84 -3.45 0.40
N VAL A 265 20.76 -3.99 -0.16
CA VAL A 265 19.69 -3.21 -0.81
C VAL A 265 18.65 -2.76 0.21
N GLY A 266 18.26 -1.48 0.09
CA GLY A 266 17.20 -0.86 0.86
C GLY A 266 17.39 -0.96 2.37
N LEU A 267 16.31 -0.70 3.10
CA LEU A 267 16.26 -0.88 4.55
C LEU A 267 15.88 -2.31 4.91
N GLU A 268 14.98 -2.91 4.12
CA GLU A 268 14.32 -4.16 4.46
C GLU A 268 14.70 -5.31 3.51
N SER A 269 15.64 -5.10 2.57
CA SER A 269 15.90 -5.98 1.42
C SER A 269 14.71 -6.01 0.48
N PHE A 270 14.01 -7.12 0.24
CA PHE A 270 12.89 -7.19 -0.71
C PHE A 270 11.67 -7.84 -0.03
N CYS A 271 10.50 -7.21 -0.15
CA CYS A 271 9.23 -7.67 0.42
C CYS A 271 8.01 -7.13 -0.37
N GLU A 272 6.80 -7.50 0.08
CA GLU A 272 5.50 -6.98 -0.40
C GLU A 272 5.42 -6.95 -1.94
N ALA A 273 5.56 -8.11 -2.56
CA ALA A 273 5.85 -8.23 -3.99
C ALA A 273 4.61 -8.50 -4.84
N ASP A 274 4.38 -7.65 -5.85
CA ASP A 274 3.31 -7.81 -6.84
C ASP A 274 3.82 -8.54 -8.09
N LEU A 275 2.99 -9.41 -8.66
CA LEU A 275 3.31 -10.21 -9.84
C LEU A 275 2.38 -9.83 -11.00
N LEU A 276 2.95 -9.69 -12.20
CA LEU A 276 2.19 -9.46 -13.43
C LEU A 276 2.67 -10.40 -14.54
N ALA A 277 1.80 -11.30 -14.97
CA ALA A 277 2.04 -12.13 -16.15
C ALA A 277 1.72 -11.35 -17.44
N LEU A 278 2.68 -11.32 -18.35
CA LEU A 278 2.54 -10.69 -19.67
C LEU A 278 2.00 -11.70 -20.71
N PRO A 279 1.45 -11.23 -21.85
CA PRO A 279 0.88 -12.12 -22.87
C PRO A 279 1.86 -13.13 -23.48
N ASP A 280 3.17 -12.85 -23.47
CA ASP A 280 4.22 -13.76 -23.93
C ASP A 280 4.67 -14.77 -22.85
N GLY A 281 4.08 -14.68 -21.65
CA GLY A 281 4.41 -15.50 -20.49
C GLY A 281 5.64 -15.03 -19.71
N GLU A 282 6.23 -13.88 -20.03
CA GLU A 282 7.19 -13.22 -19.13
C GLU A 282 6.45 -12.72 -17.89
N ILE A 283 7.03 -12.90 -16.70
CA ILE A 283 6.45 -12.49 -15.42
C ILE A 283 7.29 -11.35 -14.86
N LEU A 284 6.62 -10.26 -14.48
CA LEU A 284 7.21 -9.14 -13.77
C LEU A 284 6.98 -9.30 -12.27
N CYS A 285 8.00 -9.00 -11.46
CA CYS A 285 7.91 -8.97 -9.99
C CYS A 285 8.38 -7.62 -9.45
N PHE A 286 7.43 -6.86 -8.91
CA PHE A 286 7.65 -5.55 -8.31
C PHE A 286 7.88 -5.72 -6.81
N MET A 287 8.89 -5.08 -6.24
CA MET A 287 9.30 -5.34 -4.85
C MET A 287 9.55 -4.04 -4.07
N ARG A 288 8.91 -3.94 -2.90
CA ARG A 288 9.28 -2.95 -1.87
C ARG A 288 10.66 -3.29 -1.32
N THR A 289 11.42 -2.26 -0.93
CA THR A 289 12.72 -2.44 -0.25
C THR A 289 12.88 -1.71 1.09
N GLY A 290 11.78 -1.18 1.63
CA GLY A 290 11.77 -0.38 2.84
C GLY A 290 10.80 0.78 2.75
N GLY A 291 11.14 1.93 3.35
CA GLY A 291 10.26 3.09 3.42
C GLY A 291 9.80 3.43 4.84
N SER A 292 10.47 2.95 5.88
CA SER A 292 10.11 3.15 7.29
C SER A 292 10.95 4.27 7.93
N GLY A 293 10.48 4.88 9.02
CA GLY A 293 11.27 5.85 9.80
C GLY A 293 11.61 7.18 9.09
N GLY A 294 10.83 7.56 8.07
CA GLY A 294 11.07 8.79 7.28
C GLY A 294 12.17 8.67 6.23
N GLN A 295 12.70 7.46 6.03
CA GLN A 295 13.63 7.14 4.95
C GLN A 295 12.88 6.42 3.84
N PHE A 296 13.05 6.87 2.60
CA PHE A 296 12.40 6.27 1.43
C PHE A 296 13.43 5.47 0.63
N THR A 297 13.04 4.30 0.14
CA THR A 297 13.91 3.40 -0.62
C THR A 297 13.29 3.09 -1.98
N PRO A 298 14.10 2.85 -3.02
CA PRO A 298 13.60 2.58 -4.37
C PRO A 298 12.65 1.37 -4.42
N LEU A 299 11.70 1.44 -5.35
CA LEU A 299 10.92 0.27 -5.77
C LEU A 299 11.75 -0.51 -6.79
N TYR A 300 11.80 -1.84 -6.69
CA TYR A 300 12.58 -2.68 -7.60
C TYR A 300 11.69 -3.54 -8.49
N LEU A 301 12.24 -3.94 -9.64
CA LEU A 301 11.61 -4.84 -10.60
C LEU A 301 12.58 -5.97 -10.95
N SER A 302 12.07 -7.20 -10.99
CA SER A 302 12.74 -8.38 -11.55
C SER A 302 11.82 -9.09 -12.54
N ARG A 303 12.38 -9.95 -13.39
CA ARG A 303 11.68 -10.60 -14.51
C ARG A 303 12.01 -12.09 -14.57
N SER A 304 11.03 -12.90 -14.92
CA SER A 304 11.21 -14.32 -15.27
C SER A 304 10.63 -14.60 -16.64
N LYS A 305 11.33 -15.41 -17.45
CA LYS A 305 10.87 -15.85 -18.80
C LYS A 305 10.48 -17.33 -18.85
N ASP A 306 10.72 -18.03 -17.76
CA ASP A 306 10.65 -19.48 -17.58
C ASP A 306 9.71 -19.83 -16.42
N ASP A 307 8.53 -19.20 -16.40
CA ASP A 307 7.44 -19.54 -15.47
C ASP A 307 7.83 -19.45 -13.97
N GLY A 308 8.74 -18.52 -13.65
CA GLY A 308 9.19 -18.23 -12.29
C GLY A 308 10.37 -19.08 -11.81
N GLU A 309 10.95 -19.93 -12.66
CA GLU A 309 12.10 -20.78 -12.31
C GLU A 309 13.37 -19.95 -12.09
N THR A 310 13.65 -18.98 -12.95
CA THR A 310 14.77 -18.05 -12.79
C THR A 310 14.34 -16.60 -12.92
N TRP A 311 15.09 -15.73 -12.25
CA TRP A 311 14.78 -14.30 -12.14
C TRP A 311 16.00 -13.45 -12.53
N SER A 312 15.76 -12.38 -13.26
CA SER A 312 16.80 -11.39 -13.58
C SER A 312 17.28 -10.68 -12.32
N LYS A 313 18.48 -10.10 -12.38
CA LYS A 313 18.94 -9.20 -11.32
C LYS A 313 17.87 -8.10 -11.09
N PRO A 314 17.45 -7.85 -9.84
CA PRO A 314 16.51 -6.76 -9.55
C PRO A 314 17.12 -5.39 -9.89
N GLU A 315 16.35 -4.54 -10.55
CA GLU A 315 16.75 -3.18 -10.92
C GLU A 315 15.77 -2.14 -10.34
N PRO A 316 16.24 -0.95 -9.93
CA PRO A 316 15.35 0.12 -9.48
C PRO A 316 14.40 0.55 -10.60
N MET A 317 13.10 0.55 -10.31
CA MET A 317 12.03 1.03 -11.20
C MET A 317 11.61 2.47 -10.87
N ALA A 318 11.61 2.82 -9.59
CA ALA A 318 11.28 4.14 -9.09
C ALA A 318 12.20 4.51 -7.93
N ASP A 319 12.44 5.81 -7.73
CA ASP A 319 13.31 6.31 -6.65
C ASP A 319 12.75 6.06 -5.23
N ARG A 320 11.47 5.70 -5.15
CA ARG A 320 10.73 5.35 -3.94
C ARG A 320 9.62 4.36 -4.25
N GLY A 321 9.24 3.54 -3.28
CA GLY A 321 7.98 2.80 -3.35
C GLY A 321 7.75 1.79 -2.25
N VAL A 322 6.48 1.72 -1.82
CA VAL A 322 5.91 0.61 -1.05
C VAL A 322 4.65 0.12 -1.75
N TRP A 323 4.20 -1.10 -1.39
CA TRP A 323 2.92 -1.64 -1.82
C TRP A 323 2.67 -1.50 -3.33
N PRO A 324 3.57 -2.01 -4.19
CA PRO A 324 3.33 -1.98 -5.62
C PRO A 324 2.06 -2.74 -5.96
N ASN A 325 1.30 -2.26 -6.93
CA ASN A 325 0.25 -3.03 -7.58
C ASN A 325 0.16 -2.62 -9.04
N SER A 326 0.12 -3.58 -9.94
CA SER A 326 0.22 -3.36 -11.36
C SER A 326 -1.00 -3.86 -12.13
N CYS A 327 -1.33 -3.16 -13.21
CA CYS A 327 -2.42 -3.49 -14.10
C CYS A 327 -1.94 -3.32 -15.54
N ARG A 328 -2.03 -4.40 -16.34
CA ARG A 328 -1.83 -4.31 -17.78
C ARG A 328 -3.15 -3.96 -18.45
N MET A 329 -3.23 -2.75 -18.98
CA MET A 329 -4.40 -2.24 -19.70
C MET A 329 -4.56 -2.92 -21.05
N LYS A 330 -5.80 -2.97 -21.56
CA LYS A 330 -6.15 -3.51 -22.89
C LYS A 330 -5.43 -2.80 -24.03
N ASN A 331 -5.10 -1.51 -23.87
CA ASN A 331 -4.33 -0.73 -24.85
C ASN A 331 -2.81 -1.01 -24.82
N GLY A 332 -2.36 -1.99 -24.03
CA GLY A 332 -0.98 -2.43 -23.93
C GLY A 332 -0.08 -1.50 -23.09
N VAL A 333 -0.65 -0.56 -22.34
CA VAL A 333 0.07 0.19 -21.29
C VAL A 333 0.05 -0.63 -20.01
N ILE A 334 1.17 -0.68 -19.30
CA ILE A 334 1.21 -1.17 -17.92
C ILE A 334 1.15 0.05 -17.01
N ALA A 335 0.22 0.07 -16.06
CA ALA A 335 0.19 1.01 -14.97
C ALA A 335 0.70 0.31 -13.69
N CYS A 336 1.54 0.99 -12.91
CA CYS A 336 1.94 0.54 -11.59
C CYS A 336 1.64 1.65 -10.59
N ALA A 337 0.76 1.34 -9.64
CA ALA A 337 0.50 2.17 -8.49
C ALA A 337 1.44 1.75 -7.35
N TYR A 338 1.99 2.72 -6.63
CA TYR A 338 2.91 2.49 -5.52
C TYR A 338 2.85 3.66 -4.54
N GLY A 339 3.47 3.51 -3.39
CA GLY A 339 3.30 4.44 -2.29
C GLY A 339 4.58 5.01 -1.68
N ARG A 340 4.36 6.00 -0.82
CA ARG A 340 5.23 6.53 0.22
C ARG A 340 6.41 7.38 -0.26
N PRO A 341 6.43 8.69 0.08
CA PRO A 341 5.35 9.46 0.71
C PRO A 341 4.23 9.72 -0.32
N GLY A 342 2.96 9.66 0.10
CA GLY A 342 1.81 9.83 -0.79
C GLY A 342 1.54 8.60 -1.67
N ASN A 343 0.62 8.71 -2.63
CA ASN A 343 0.30 7.66 -3.59
C ASN A 343 0.72 8.09 -5.00
N TRP A 344 1.38 7.19 -5.70
CA TRP A 344 2.05 7.43 -6.96
C TRP A 344 1.55 6.47 -8.04
N LEU A 345 1.62 6.94 -9.28
CA LEU A 345 1.34 6.14 -10.47
C LEU A 345 2.49 6.32 -11.48
N ALA A 346 2.90 5.23 -12.11
CA ALA A 346 3.85 5.21 -13.21
C ALA A 346 3.34 4.31 -14.34
N PHE A 347 3.85 4.55 -15.53
CA PHE A 347 3.42 3.84 -16.74
C PHE A 347 4.61 3.26 -17.49
N SER A 348 4.37 2.12 -18.15
CA SER A 348 5.28 1.55 -19.14
C SER A 348 4.54 1.31 -20.44
N LEU A 349 5.20 1.69 -21.55
CA LEU A 349 4.68 1.52 -22.92
C LEU A 349 5.33 0.34 -23.65
N ASP A 350 6.35 -0.28 -23.05
CA ASP A 350 7.25 -1.29 -23.60
C ASP A 350 7.33 -2.54 -22.71
N ASP A 351 6.16 -2.96 -22.20
CA ASP A 351 5.96 -4.14 -21.37
C ASP A 351 6.88 -4.18 -20.12
N GLY A 352 7.11 -3.02 -19.50
CA GLY A 352 7.81 -2.85 -18.22
C GLY A 352 9.32 -2.69 -18.35
N ARG A 353 9.86 -2.36 -19.54
CA ARG A 353 11.31 -2.17 -19.74
C ARG A 353 11.74 -0.77 -19.34
N THR A 354 10.90 0.22 -19.64
CA THR A 354 11.08 1.59 -19.17
C THR A 354 9.81 2.07 -18.47
N TRP A 355 10.00 2.98 -17.52
CA TRP A 355 8.95 3.55 -16.71
C TRP A 355 8.98 5.08 -16.80
N THR A 356 7.82 5.67 -16.98
CA THR A 356 7.64 7.10 -17.19
C THR A 356 6.43 7.60 -16.42
N GLY A 357 6.31 8.93 -16.35
CA GLY A 357 5.14 9.60 -15.81
C GLY A 357 5.02 9.58 -14.29
N HIS A 358 5.98 9.03 -13.54
CA HIS A 358 6.00 8.98 -12.07
C HIS A 358 5.44 10.27 -11.43
N PHE A 359 4.18 10.21 -10.96
CA PHE A 359 3.51 11.36 -10.36
C PHE A 359 2.73 10.97 -9.12
N CYS A 360 2.74 11.88 -8.14
CA CYS A 360 1.97 11.74 -6.92
C CYS A 360 0.54 12.21 -7.18
N PHE A 361 -0.42 11.29 -7.16
CA PHE A 361 -1.84 11.62 -7.32
C PHE A 361 -2.57 11.87 -5.99
N TYR A 362 -1.90 11.63 -4.87
CA TYR A 362 -2.41 11.98 -3.54
C TYR A 362 -1.26 12.15 -2.55
N ASP A 363 -1.04 13.36 -2.04
CA ASP A 363 0.06 13.70 -1.12
C ASP A 363 -0.41 13.93 0.33
N GLY A 364 -1.70 13.71 0.61
CA GLY A 364 -2.28 13.85 1.95
C GLY A 364 -2.00 12.65 2.88
N PRO A 365 -2.54 12.68 4.11
CA PRO A 365 -2.41 11.56 5.05
C PRO A 365 -3.01 10.25 4.51
N THR A 366 -2.19 9.21 4.40
CA THR A 366 -2.54 7.88 3.82
C THR A 366 -1.60 6.82 4.37
N THR A 367 -1.98 5.53 4.32
CA THR A 367 -0.98 4.44 4.47
C THR A 367 -0.05 4.32 3.27
N SER A 368 -0.42 4.96 2.16
CA SER A 368 0.20 4.83 0.83
C SER A 368 0.01 3.46 0.19
N TYR A 369 -0.92 2.66 0.69
CA TYR A 369 -1.24 1.35 0.15
C TYR A 369 -2.43 1.49 -0.79
N ASN A 370 -2.20 1.12 -2.05
CA ASN A 370 -3.14 1.35 -3.13
C ASN A 370 -3.28 0.11 -4.03
N SER A 371 -4.26 0.17 -4.93
CA SER A 371 -4.48 -0.86 -5.95
C SER A 371 -5.10 -0.23 -7.19
N VAL A 372 -4.81 -0.79 -8.36
CA VAL A 372 -5.19 -0.21 -9.67
C VAL A 372 -5.74 -1.29 -10.58
N GLU A 373 -6.85 -0.99 -11.24
CA GLU A 373 -7.46 -1.85 -12.26
C GLU A 373 -8.05 -1.02 -13.40
N GLU A 374 -8.01 -1.54 -14.63
CA GLU A 374 -8.75 -0.96 -15.75
C GLU A 374 -10.24 -1.30 -15.62
N VAL A 375 -11.09 -0.32 -15.34
CA VAL A 375 -12.54 -0.53 -15.09
C VAL A 375 -13.42 -0.26 -16.31
N ALA A 376 -12.89 0.47 -17.30
CA ALA A 376 -13.49 0.70 -18.60
C ALA A 376 -12.36 0.93 -19.63
N PRO A 377 -12.61 0.87 -20.94
CA PRO A 377 -11.56 1.09 -21.94
C PRO A 377 -10.77 2.38 -21.67
N ASP A 378 -9.44 2.25 -21.61
CA ASP A 378 -8.51 3.35 -21.32
C ASP A 378 -8.72 4.04 -19.96
N THR A 379 -9.51 3.46 -19.06
CA THR A 379 -9.90 4.07 -17.78
C THR A 379 -9.50 3.17 -16.63
N LEU A 380 -8.53 3.64 -15.84
CA LEU A 380 -8.14 3.05 -14.57
C LEU A 380 -9.03 3.58 -13.45
N LEU A 381 -9.28 2.74 -12.46
CA LEU A 381 -9.66 3.14 -11.11
C LEU A 381 -8.46 2.86 -10.20
N VAL A 382 -8.00 3.86 -9.46
CA VAL A 382 -6.97 3.69 -8.43
C VAL A 382 -7.60 3.88 -7.07
N VAL A 383 -7.50 2.85 -6.23
CA VAL A 383 -8.08 2.80 -4.89
C VAL A 383 -7.00 3.02 -3.84
N TYR A 384 -7.24 3.90 -2.88
CA TYR A 384 -6.30 4.24 -1.82
C TYR A 384 -7.04 4.66 -0.55
N ASP A 385 -6.41 4.50 0.61
CA ASP A 385 -6.92 5.10 1.85
C ASP A 385 -6.45 6.55 1.99
N CYS A 386 -7.31 7.38 2.58
CA CYS A 386 -7.02 8.77 2.84
C CYS A 386 -7.53 9.15 4.23
N GLN A 387 -6.98 10.23 4.78
CA GLN A 387 -7.48 10.85 5.99
C GLN A 387 -7.52 12.38 5.81
N ARG A 388 -8.70 12.96 6.00
CA ARG A 388 -8.97 14.39 5.80
C ARG A 388 -10.01 14.89 6.79
N LEU A 389 -10.11 16.20 6.97
CA LEU A 389 -11.19 16.77 7.76
C LEU A 389 -12.53 16.57 7.05
N ASP A 390 -13.53 16.09 7.79
CA ASP A 390 -14.92 16.05 7.34
C ASP A 390 -15.58 17.44 7.45
N GLU A 391 -16.86 17.52 7.08
CA GLU A 391 -17.65 18.77 7.11
C GLU A 391 -17.79 19.35 8.53
N THR A 392 -17.60 18.53 9.56
CA THR A 392 -17.63 18.94 10.97
C THR A 392 -16.25 19.37 11.49
N GLY A 393 -15.22 19.31 10.64
CA GLY A 393 -13.84 19.64 10.99
C GLY A 393 -13.12 18.53 11.75
N ASN A 394 -13.68 17.31 11.80
CA ASN A 394 -13.05 16.15 12.44
C ASN A 394 -12.25 15.34 11.43
N LEU A 395 -11.13 14.77 11.89
CA LEU A 395 -10.26 13.96 11.04
C LEU A 395 -10.92 12.61 10.73
N ALA A 396 -11.46 12.46 9.51
CA ALA A 396 -12.13 11.27 9.03
C ALA A 396 -11.25 10.46 8.06
N ARG A 397 -11.36 9.14 8.13
CA ARG A 397 -10.73 8.22 7.17
C ARG A 397 -11.71 7.81 6.09
N ALA A 398 -11.21 7.48 4.92
CA ALA A 398 -11.98 6.87 3.87
C ALA A 398 -11.09 6.04 2.95
N VAL A 399 -11.67 5.04 2.31
CA VAL A 399 -11.12 4.46 1.08
C VAL A 399 -11.78 5.19 -0.08
N GLU A 400 -10.95 5.78 -0.94
CA GLU A 400 -11.36 6.51 -2.13
C GLU A 400 -10.98 5.75 -3.40
N GLY A 401 -11.70 6.04 -4.48
CA GLY A 401 -11.33 5.65 -5.83
C GLY A 401 -11.22 6.88 -6.71
N VAL A 402 -10.07 7.05 -7.38
CA VAL A 402 -9.86 8.08 -8.39
C VAL A 402 -9.79 7.46 -9.78
N TYR A 403 -10.55 8.01 -10.71
CA TYR A 403 -10.49 7.59 -12.11
C TYR A 403 -9.29 8.24 -12.81
N VAL A 404 -8.60 7.49 -13.66
CA VAL A 404 -7.51 8.00 -14.49
C VAL A 404 -7.70 7.49 -15.91
N THR A 405 -7.93 8.40 -16.86
CA THR A 405 -7.94 8.07 -18.28
C THR A 405 -6.50 8.04 -18.79
N VAL A 406 -6.09 6.96 -19.46
CA VAL A 406 -4.74 6.76 -20.00
C VAL A 406 -4.86 6.27 -21.43
N LYS A 407 -4.59 7.16 -22.39
CA LYS A 407 -4.66 6.87 -23.82
C LYS A 407 -3.29 7.02 -24.46
N ARG A 408 -2.92 6.13 -25.38
CA ARG A 408 -1.75 6.34 -26.23
C ARG A 408 -1.98 7.55 -27.13
N THR A 409 -1.05 8.49 -27.15
CA THR A 409 -1.05 9.59 -28.13
C THR A 409 -0.36 9.12 -29.40
N LYS A 410 -0.82 9.65 -30.54
CA LYS A 410 -0.22 9.36 -31.85
C LYS A 410 1.12 10.05 -32.03
#